data_AF-I2NRW3-F1
#
_entry.id   AF-I2NRW3-F1
#
_cell.length_a   1.000
_cell.length_b   1.000
_cell.length_c   1.000
_cell.angle_alpha   90.00
_cell.angle_beta   90.00
_cell.angle_gamma   90.00
#
_symmetry.space_group_name_H-M   'P 1'
#
loop_
_entity.id
_entity.type
_entity.pdbx_description
1 polymer ?
#
loop_
_entity_poly.entity_id
_entity_poly.type
_entity_poly.pdbx_seq_one_letter_code
_entity_poly.pdbx_strand_id
1 'polypeptide(L)'
;MWFKERKGVQVGFSYARDDDFYFSVSLDKFSSNDERWGMADFSVGNDPWATFKRENLNLNFEYSYESDGREKGDYLRIITTHKDILTVDKRALYIMAIEVASAIGGHISEDDKETWLSIKEFKTKHADLLHLTYDEAVDISLEELEVMKAVDEPLWDDLHKGWEEYIAIHGERVYDDEEDE
;
A
#
# COMPACT_ATOMS: atom_id res chain seq x y z
N MET A 1 15.03 -19.46 -4.27
CA MET A 1 15.35 -20.90 -4.08
C MET A 1 16.56 -20.99 -3.17
N TRP A 2 16.47 -21.76 -2.08
CA TRP A 2 17.55 -21.93 -1.10
C TRP A 2 18.38 -23.16 -1.49
N PHE A 3 19.67 -23.00 -1.78
CA PHE A 3 20.59 -24.11 -2.07
C PHE A 3 21.67 -24.18 -0.99
N LYS A 4 21.95 -25.39 -0.52
CA LYS A 4 23.00 -25.67 0.48
C LYS A 4 24.42 -25.53 -0.09
N GLU A 5 24.57 -25.72 -1.41
CA GLU A 5 25.84 -25.62 -2.14
C GLU A 5 25.62 -25.14 -3.58
N ARG A 6 26.59 -24.41 -4.14
CA ARG A 6 26.67 -24.10 -5.57
C ARG A 6 28.08 -24.38 -6.06
N LYS A 7 28.23 -25.26 -7.06
CA LYS A 7 29.53 -25.67 -7.63
C LYS A 7 30.54 -26.17 -6.57
N GLY A 8 30.07 -26.94 -5.57
CA GLY A 8 30.92 -27.55 -4.56
C GLY A 8 31.44 -26.61 -3.46
N VAL A 9 30.93 -25.37 -3.40
CA VAL A 9 31.21 -24.44 -2.30
C VAL A 9 29.97 -24.34 -1.41
N GLN A 10 30.16 -24.51 -0.11
CA GLN A 10 29.11 -24.35 0.90
C GLN A 10 28.64 -22.90 0.90
N VAL A 11 27.34 -22.69 0.67
CA VAL A 11 26.79 -21.33 0.58
C VAL A 11 26.58 -20.83 2.01
N GLY A 12 27.43 -19.89 2.45
CA GLY A 12 27.10 -19.05 3.60
C GLY A 12 25.90 -18.19 3.21
N PHE A 13 24.80 -18.32 3.96
CA PHE A 13 23.51 -17.63 3.80
C PHE A 13 23.24 -17.03 2.41
N SER A 14 22.41 -17.73 1.62
CA SER A 14 21.60 -17.16 0.53
C SER A 14 22.34 -16.24 -0.46
N TYR A 15 22.67 -16.75 -1.65
CA TYR A 15 23.10 -15.95 -2.83
C TYR A 15 21.96 -15.07 -3.41
N ALA A 16 21.09 -14.49 -2.57
CA ALA A 16 20.53 -13.19 -2.92
C ALA A 16 21.76 -12.27 -2.92
N ARG A 17 22.15 -11.74 -4.09
CA ARG A 17 23.29 -10.81 -4.16
C ARG A 17 23.12 -9.78 -3.05
N ASP A 18 24.17 -9.55 -2.27
CA ASP A 18 24.23 -8.47 -1.27
C ASP A 18 23.76 -7.13 -1.85
N ASP A 19 23.87 -6.97 -3.17
CA ASP A 19 23.61 -5.72 -3.89
C ASP A 19 22.17 -5.63 -4.49
N ASP A 20 21.42 -6.74 -4.58
CA ASP A 20 20.14 -6.82 -5.32
C ASP A 20 19.04 -7.56 -4.52
N PHE A 21 18.96 -7.37 -3.19
CA PHE A 21 17.84 -7.92 -2.43
C PHE A 21 16.57 -7.08 -2.68
N TYR A 22 15.60 -7.69 -3.34
CA TYR A 22 14.27 -7.14 -3.59
C TYR A 22 13.22 -8.16 -3.15
N PHE A 23 12.34 -7.76 -2.25
CA PHE A 23 11.17 -8.53 -1.87
C PHE A 23 9.93 -7.67 -2.04
N SER A 24 8.98 -8.14 -2.86
CA SER A 24 7.72 -7.47 -3.10
C SER A 24 6.57 -8.45 -2.94
N VAL A 25 5.58 -8.05 -2.16
CA VAL A 25 4.29 -8.73 -2.10
C VAL A 25 3.26 -7.78 -2.67
N SER A 26 2.45 -8.27 -3.61
CA SER A 26 1.36 -7.50 -4.17
C SER A 26 0.02 -8.12 -3.82
N LEU A 27 -0.92 -7.27 -3.40
CA LEU A 27 -2.34 -7.61 -3.29
C LEU A 27 -3.03 -7.06 -4.54
N ASP A 28 -3.52 -7.96 -5.39
CA ASP A 28 -4.34 -7.58 -6.54
C ASP A 28 -5.79 -7.36 -6.08
N LYS A 29 -6.14 -6.10 -5.82
CA LYS A 29 -7.43 -5.70 -5.24
C LYS A 29 -8.59 -6.01 -6.18
N PHE A 30 -8.34 -6.02 -7.48
CA PHE A 30 -9.40 -6.15 -8.48
C PHE A 30 -9.78 -7.62 -8.66
N SER A 31 -8.81 -8.48 -8.93
CA SER A 31 -9.05 -9.91 -9.10
C SER A 31 -9.48 -10.62 -7.82
N SER A 32 -9.12 -10.07 -6.64
CA SER A 32 -9.51 -10.65 -5.34
C SER A 32 -10.96 -10.34 -4.95
N ASN A 33 -11.52 -9.21 -5.42
CA ASN A 33 -12.89 -8.83 -5.11
C ASN A 33 -13.89 -9.30 -6.17
N ASP A 34 -13.57 -9.18 -7.47
CA ASP A 34 -14.47 -9.58 -8.55
C ASP A 34 -13.70 -9.77 -9.88
N GLU A 35 -13.83 -10.95 -10.48
CA GLU A 35 -13.10 -11.38 -11.69
C GLU A 35 -13.28 -10.42 -12.88
N ARG A 36 -14.40 -9.67 -12.95
CA ARG A 36 -14.66 -8.70 -14.01
C ARG A 36 -13.69 -7.53 -13.97
N TRP A 37 -13.28 -7.09 -12.78
CA TRP A 37 -12.29 -6.02 -12.61
C TRP A 37 -10.88 -6.50 -12.96
N GLY A 38 -10.60 -7.79 -12.78
CA GLY A 38 -9.35 -8.41 -13.21
C GLY A 38 -9.15 -8.39 -14.73
N MET A 39 -10.26 -8.41 -15.48
CA MET A 39 -10.31 -8.48 -16.95
C MET A 39 -10.58 -7.14 -17.63
N ALA A 40 -10.91 -6.11 -16.87
CA ALA A 40 -11.15 -4.77 -17.40
C ALA A 40 -9.83 -4.10 -17.80
N ASP A 41 -9.75 -3.65 -19.04
CA ASP A 41 -8.60 -2.94 -19.59
C ASP A 41 -8.73 -1.45 -19.31
N PHE A 42 -8.20 -1.02 -18.16
CA PHE A 42 -8.13 0.39 -17.78
C PHE A 42 -6.91 1.11 -18.38
N SER A 43 -6.09 0.42 -19.18
CA SER A 43 -4.82 0.97 -19.65
C SER A 43 -5.02 2.00 -20.77
N VAL A 44 -5.11 3.27 -20.38
CA VAL A 44 -5.00 4.42 -21.29
C VAL A 44 -3.65 5.08 -21.05
N GLY A 45 -2.67 4.81 -21.93
CA GLY A 45 -1.36 5.45 -21.86
C GLY A 45 -0.51 5.01 -20.66
N ASN A 46 0.05 5.98 -19.92
CA ASN A 46 0.91 5.74 -18.77
C ASN A 46 0.02 5.36 -17.57
N ASP A 47 -0.39 4.08 -17.49
CA ASP A 47 -1.44 3.52 -16.63
C ASP A 47 -1.51 4.16 -15.22
N PRO A 48 -2.30 5.25 -15.07
CA PRO A 48 -2.48 5.89 -13.77
C PRO A 48 -3.31 5.01 -12.82
N TRP A 49 -3.88 3.93 -13.35
CA TRP A 49 -4.81 3.04 -12.66
C TRP A 49 -4.10 1.88 -11.94
N ALA A 50 -2.80 1.68 -12.19
CA ALA A 50 -2.02 0.58 -11.64
C ALA A 50 -1.96 0.57 -10.10
N THR A 51 -1.94 1.75 -9.46
CA THR A 51 -1.97 1.92 -8.00
C THR A 51 -3.32 1.51 -7.37
N PHE A 52 -4.41 1.55 -8.15
CA PHE A 52 -5.73 1.10 -7.72
C PHE A 52 -5.89 -0.40 -7.85
N LYS A 53 -5.24 -1.00 -8.85
CA LYS A 53 -5.29 -2.44 -9.06
C LYS A 53 -4.48 -3.21 -8.02
N ARG A 54 -3.33 -2.66 -7.62
CA ARG A 54 -2.37 -3.38 -6.78
C ARG A 54 -1.89 -2.53 -5.63
N GLU A 55 -1.97 -3.10 -4.43
CA GLU A 55 -1.17 -2.64 -3.30
C GLU A 55 0.11 -3.44 -3.23
N ASN A 56 1.25 -2.77 -3.09
CA ASN A 56 2.54 -3.42 -3.03
C ASN A 56 3.23 -3.09 -1.71
N LEU A 57 3.72 -4.12 -1.03
CA LEU A 57 4.66 -4.00 0.07
C LEU A 57 6.05 -4.38 -0.46
N ASN A 58 6.96 -3.43 -0.50
CA ASN A 58 8.32 -3.62 -1.00
C ASN A 58 9.33 -3.50 0.15
N LEU A 59 10.27 -4.45 0.22
CA LEU A 59 11.40 -4.49 1.14
C LEU A 59 12.68 -4.46 0.30
N ASN A 60 13.30 -3.28 0.23
CA ASN A 60 14.42 -3.00 -0.68
C ASN A 60 15.50 -2.18 0.01
N PHE A 61 16.70 -2.14 -0.57
CA PHE A 61 17.73 -1.20 -0.15
C PHE A 61 17.38 0.24 -0.54
N GLU A 62 17.91 1.22 0.18
CA GLU A 62 17.66 2.64 -0.10
C GLU A 62 18.16 3.07 -1.49
N TYR A 63 19.13 2.36 -2.08
CA TYR A 63 19.60 2.59 -3.46
C TYR A 63 18.75 1.87 -4.55
N SER A 64 17.60 1.30 -4.18
CA SER A 64 16.73 0.60 -5.13
C SER A 64 15.98 1.56 -6.07
N TYR A 65 15.52 1.04 -7.21
CA TYR A 65 14.78 1.82 -8.21
C TYR A 65 13.51 2.48 -7.62
N GLU A 66 12.91 1.87 -6.60
CA GLU A 66 11.69 2.32 -5.93
C GLU A 66 11.89 3.58 -5.08
N SER A 67 13.14 3.92 -4.70
CA SER A 67 13.44 5.11 -3.91
C SER A 67 13.58 6.38 -4.74
N ASP A 68 13.14 6.37 -6.01
CA ASP A 68 13.42 7.38 -7.06
C ASP A 68 14.92 7.65 -7.33
N GLY A 69 15.80 6.84 -6.71
CA GLY A 69 17.25 6.90 -6.83
C GLY A 69 17.91 8.07 -6.09
N ARG A 70 17.16 8.91 -5.36
CA ARG A 70 17.70 10.05 -4.60
C ARG A 70 18.23 9.63 -3.24
N GLU A 71 17.69 8.58 -2.64
CA GLU A 71 18.22 8.00 -1.42
C GLU A 71 19.37 7.03 -1.75
N LYS A 72 20.50 7.18 -1.05
CA LYS A 72 21.72 6.37 -1.25
C LYS A 72 22.26 5.89 0.08
N GLY A 73 21.50 5.04 0.77
CA GLY A 73 21.97 4.43 2.01
C GLY A 73 22.00 2.92 1.98
N ASP A 74 22.55 2.36 3.05
CA ASP A 74 22.90 0.95 3.18
C ASP A 74 21.85 0.14 3.95
N TYR A 75 20.67 0.74 4.22
CA TYR A 75 19.63 0.11 5.02
C TYR A 75 18.61 -0.62 4.15
N LEU A 76 18.17 -1.77 4.64
CA LEU A 76 16.99 -2.46 4.11
C LEU A 76 15.73 -1.78 4.67
N ARG A 77 14.84 -1.33 3.79
CA ARG A 77 13.72 -0.43 4.11
C ARG A 77 12.38 -1.03 3.67
N ILE A 78 11.40 -0.98 4.56
CA ILE A 78 9.96 -1.02 4.22
C ILE A 78 9.42 0.39 4.42
N ILE A 79 8.68 0.90 3.44
CA ILE A 79 8.11 2.25 3.45
C ILE A 79 6.62 2.12 3.25
N THR A 80 5.87 2.90 4.02
CA THR A 80 4.49 3.16 3.67
C THR A 80 4.21 4.66 3.71
N THR A 81 3.42 5.12 2.75
CA THR A 81 2.80 6.44 2.75
C THR A 81 1.40 6.40 3.38
N HIS A 82 0.89 5.20 3.69
CA HIS A 82 -0.42 4.97 4.31
C HIS A 82 -0.35 5.30 5.80
N LYS A 83 -0.29 6.59 6.13
CA LYS A 83 -0.27 7.11 7.51
C LYS A 83 -1.69 7.32 8.05
N ASP A 84 -2.62 7.68 7.17
CA ASP A 84 -4.02 7.96 7.48
C ASP A 84 -4.86 6.73 7.08
N ILE A 85 -4.84 5.71 7.94
CA ILE A 85 -5.55 4.44 7.76
C ILE A 85 -6.32 4.09 9.04
N LEU A 86 -7.27 3.16 8.90
CA LEU A 86 -8.10 2.69 10.01
C LEU A 86 -7.25 2.05 11.11
N THR A 87 -7.76 2.09 12.34
CA THR A 87 -7.11 1.53 13.52
C THR A 87 -6.76 0.05 13.33
N VAL A 88 -7.63 -0.76 12.72
CA VAL A 88 -7.38 -2.18 12.46
C VAL A 88 -6.20 -2.39 11.50
N ASP A 89 -6.12 -1.57 10.45
CA ASP A 89 -5.06 -1.65 9.44
C ASP A 89 -3.73 -1.13 10.02
N LYS A 90 -3.77 -0.04 10.78
CA LYS A 90 -2.61 0.52 11.48
C LYS A 90 -2.01 -0.48 12.45
N ARG A 91 -2.86 -1.19 13.19
CA ARG A 91 -2.43 -2.25 14.10
C ARG A 91 -1.75 -3.39 13.34
N ALA A 92 -2.32 -3.85 12.23
CA ALA A 92 -1.73 -4.89 11.40
C ALA A 92 -0.37 -4.46 10.82
N LEU A 93 -0.27 -3.22 10.34
CA LEU A 93 0.98 -2.63 9.84
C LEU A 93 2.06 -2.60 10.92
N TYR A 94 1.73 -2.20 12.14
CA TYR A 94 2.68 -2.13 13.24
C TYR A 94 3.16 -3.51 13.69
N ILE A 95 2.27 -4.51 13.72
CA ILE A 95 2.62 -5.91 13.96
C ILE A 95 3.60 -6.39 12.89
N MET A 96 3.30 -6.13 11.61
CA MET A 96 4.19 -6.50 10.50
C MET A 96 5.57 -5.86 10.64
N ALA A 97 5.64 -4.55 10.91
CA ALA A 97 6.91 -3.84 11.10
C ALA A 97 7.73 -4.43 12.25
N ILE A 98 7.07 -4.78 13.37
CA ILE A 98 7.68 -5.46 14.51
C ILE A 98 8.23 -6.83 14.10
N GLU A 99 7.47 -7.66 13.39
CA GLU A 99 7.90 -9.00 12.99
C GLU A 99 9.10 -8.95 12.04
N VAL A 100 9.06 -8.06 11.05
CA VAL A 100 10.17 -7.85 10.11
C VAL A 100 11.42 -7.36 10.85
N ALA A 101 11.30 -6.30 11.67
CA ALA A 101 12.43 -5.77 12.42
C ALA A 101 13.00 -6.82 13.39
N SER A 102 12.15 -7.64 14.02
CA SER A 102 12.59 -8.73 14.90
C SER A 102 13.35 -9.81 14.14
N ALA A 103 12.89 -10.19 12.94
CA ALA A 103 13.52 -11.23 12.13
C ALA A 103 14.92 -10.85 11.63
N ILE A 104 15.16 -9.56 11.37
CA ILE A 104 16.44 -9.07 10.82
C ILE A 104 17.31 -8.33 11.84
N GLY A 105 16.86 -8.20 13.09
CA GLY A 105 17.55 -7.40 14.11
C GLY A 105 17.57 -5.89 13.80
N GLY A 106 16.52 -5.39 13.16
CA GLY A 106 16.38 -4.00 12.72
C GLY A 106 15.81 -3.04 13.78
N HIS A 107 15.73 -1.77 13.39
CA HIS A 107 15.09 -0.69 14.14
C HIS A 107 13.95 -0.09 13.32
N ILE A 108 13.02 0.63 13.98
CA ILE A 108 11.85 1.21 13.34
C ILE A 108 11.90 2.75 13.49
N SER A 109 11.71 3.47 12.40
CA SER A 109 11.54 4.93 12.41
C SER A 109 10.11 5.30 11.99
N GLU A 110 9.58 6.35 12.61
CA GLU A 110 8.23 6.89 12.31
C GLU A 110 8.27 8.36 11.86
N ASP A 111 9.46 8.96 11.83
CA ASP A 111 9.72 10.39 11.66
C ASP A 111 10.74 10.64 10.54
N ASP A 112 10.56 9.92 9.43
CA ASP A 112 11.42 10.05 8.25
C ASP A 112 12.93 9.88 8.55
N LYS A 113 13.24 8.88 9.39
CA LYS A 113 14.60 8.49 9.80
C LYS A 113 15.29 9.48 10.73
N GLU A 114 14.59 10.49 11.26
CA GLU A 114 15.13 11.39 12.28
C GLU A 114 15.49 10.63 13.56
N THR A 115 14.65 9.67 13.98
CA THR A 115 14.92 8.79 15.11
C THR A 115 14.66 7.32 14.80
N TRP A 116 15.35 6.44 15.53
CA TRP A 116 15.26 4.99 15.40
C TRP A 116 14.92 4.36 16.74
N LEU A 117 13.80 3.65 16.78
CA LEU A 117 13.30 2.96 17.96
C LEU A 117 13.70 1.48 17.91
N SER A 118 14.17 0.95 19.04
CA SER A 118 14.22 -0.49 19.22
C SER A 118 12.82 -1.09 19.22
N ILE A 119 12.71 -2.39 18.94
CA ILE A 119 11.43 -3.11 18.96
C ILE A 119 10.72 -2.94 20.33
N LYS A 120 11.48 -2.90 21.42
CA LYS A 120 10.93 -2.72 22.77
C LYS A 120 10.36 -1.31 22.96
N GLU A 121 11.09 -0.28 22.52
CA GLU A 121 10.64 1.11 22.60
C GLU A 121 9.40 1.33 21.74
N PHE A 122 9.38 0.80 20.52
CA PHE A 122 8.25 0.87 19.62
C PHE A 122 7.00 0.19 20.21
N LYS A 123 7.13 -1.03 20.74
CA LYS A 123 6.04 -1.74 21.42
C LYS A 123 5.50 -0.98 22.63
N THR A 124 6.40 -0.35 23.40
CA THR A 124 6.01 0.43 24.58
C THR A 124 5.28 1.71 24.19
N LYS A 125 5.77 2.40 23.15
CA LYS A 125 5.16 3.63 22.62
C LYS A 125 3.75 3.41 22.09
N HIS A 126 3.53 2.28 21.42
CA HIS A 126 2.25 1.94 20.78
C HIS A 126 1.49 0.83 21.49
N ALA A 127 1.70 0.71 22.80
CA ALA A 127 1.11 -0.37 23.59
C ALA A 127 -0.42 -0.37 23.52
N ASP A 128 -1.04 0.81 23.58
CA ASP A 128 -2.50 0.96 23.53
C ASP A 128 -3.08 0.35 22.25
N LEU A 129 -2.47 0.65 21.09
CA LEU A 129 -2.88 0.09 19.80
C LEU A 129 -2.58 -1.42 19.69
N LEU A 130 -1.39 -1.84 20.13
CA LEU A 130 -0.93 -3.23 19.98
C LEU A 130 -1.65 -4.20 20.92
N HIS A 131 -2.16 -3.72 22.06
CA HIS A 131 -2.91 -4.52 23.02
C HIS A 131 -4.38 -4.70 22.66
N LEU A 132 -4.92 -3.92 21.71
CA LEU A 132 -6.25 -4.17 21.17
C LEU A 132 -6.35 -5.60 20.64
N THR A 133 -7.48 -6.23 20.87
CA THR A 133 -7.90 -7.42 20.12
C THR A 133 -8.27 -7.04 18.67
N TYR A 134 -8.43 -8.04 17.81
CA TYR A 134 -8.89 -7.78 16.44
C TYR A 134 -10.28 -7.13 16.44
N ASP A 135 -11.22 -7.68 17.21
CA ASP A 135 -12.60 -7.19 17.25
C ASP A 135 -12.67 -5.75 17.79
N GLU A 136 -11.94 -5.42 18.86
CA GLU A 136 -11.87 -4.05 19.39
C GLU A 136 -11.32 -3.06 18.36
N ALA A 137 -10.27 -3.46 17.61
CA ALA A 137 -9.71 -2.62 16.57
C ALA A 137 -10.69 -2.43 15.40
N VAL A 138 -11.47 -3.48 15.06
CA VAL A 138 -12.53 -3.41 14.05
C VAL A 138 -13.65 -2.46 14.49
N ASP A 139 -14.13 -2.58 15.72
CA ASP A 139 -15.20 -1.73 16.24
C ASP A 139 -14.81 -0.25 16.19
N ILE A 140 -13.58 0.09 16.61
CA ILE A 140 -13.04 1.45 16.48
C ILE A 140 -12.98 1.88 15.02
N SER A 141 -12.51 0.99 14.14
CA SER A 141 -12.39 1.29 12.71
C SER A 141 -13.74 1.56 12.03
N LEU A 142 -14.81 0.92 12.49
CA LEU A 142 -16.16 1.17 11.98
C LEU A 142 -16.63 2.59 12.34
N GLU A 143 -16.37 3.05 13.57
CA GLU A 143 -16.67 4.43 13.97
C GLU A 143 -15.79 5.45 13.22
N GLU A 144 -14.51 5.14 13.00
CA GLU A 144 -13.61 5.97 12.20
C GLU A 144 -14.11 6.12 10.76
N LEU A 145 -14.56 5.02 10.13
CA LEU A 145 -15.08 5.00 8.76
C LEU A 145 -16.27 5.96 8.55
N GLU A 146 -17.13 6.14 9.56
CA GLU A 146 -18.30 7.02 9.46
C GLU A 146 -17.92 8.50 9.33
N VAL A 147 -16.79 8.90 9.92
CA VAL A 147 -16.32 10.29 9.96
C VAL A 147 -15.13 10.56 9.06
N MET A 148 -14.48 9.50 8.56
CA MET A 148 -13.32 9.59 7.70
C MET A 148 -13.73 10.28 6.39
N LYS A 149 -13.04 11.37 6.06
CA LYS A 149 -13.21 11.99 4.75
C LYS A 149 -12.61 11.06 3.71
N ALA A 150 -13.39 10.77 2.68
CA ALA A 150 -12.82 10.20 1.47
C ALA A 150 -11.67 11.10 1.03
N VAL A 151 -10.56 10.48 0.65
CA VAL A 151 -9.48 11.21 -0.01
C VAL A 151 -10.05 11.67 -1.34
N ASP A 152 -10.17 12.99 -1.52
CA ASP A 152 -10.56 13.57 -2.81
C ASP A 152 -9.44 13.28 -3.81
N GLU A 153 -9.65 12.23 -4.58
CA GLU A 153 -8.74 11.87 -5.65
C GLU A 153 -9.02 12.75 -6.86
N PRO A 154 -7.98 13.34 -7.49
CA PRO A 154 -8.11 14.15 -8.71
C PRO A 154 -8.87 13.43 -9.84
N LEU A 155 -8.87 12.10 -9.77
CA LEU A 155 -9.56 11.17 -10.64
C LEU A 155 -11.08 11.37 -10.71
N TRP A 156 -11.72 11.72 -9.59
CA TRP A 156 -13.18 11.83 -9.54
C TRP A 156 -13.68 12.98 -10.39
N ASP A 157 -12.93 14.08 -10.44
CA ASP A 157 -13.24 15.23 -11.30
C ASP A 157 -13.14 14.87 -12.79
N ASP A 158 -12.06 14.17 -13.18
CA ASP A 158 -11.86 13.72 -14.56
C ASP A 158 -12.91 12.68 -14.99
N LEU A 159 -13.26 11.74 -14.10
CA LEU A 159 -14.30 10.75 -14.34
C LEU A 159 -15.69 11.40 -14.43
N HIS A 160 -15.99 12.35 -13.55
CA HIS A 160 -17.26 13.08 -13.54
C HIS A 160 -17.43 13.87 -14.83
N LYS A 161 -16.38 14.57 -15.28
CA LYS A 161 -16.35 15.25 -16.57
C LYS A 161 -16.58 14.30 -17.75
N GLY A 162 -15.91 13.15 -17.76
CA GLY A 162 -16.12 12.13 -18.78
C GLY A 162 -17.56 11.58 -18.79
N TRP A 163 -18.19 11.47 -17.62
CA TRP A 163 -19.58 11.05 -17.48
C TRP A 163 -20.56 12.11 -18.03
N GLU A 164 -20.33 13.39 -17.74
CA GLU A 164 -21.11 14.50 -18.31
C GLU A 164 -20.99 14.56 -19.83
N GLU A 165 -19.77 14.42 -20.37
CA GLU A 165 -19.52 14.38 -21.82
C GLU A 165 -20.22 13.17 -22.47
N TYR A 166 -20.19 12.01 -21.83
CA TYR A 166 -20.89 10.81 -22.30
C TYR A 166 -22.42 10.99 -22.29
N ILE A 167 -23.00 11.54 -21.22
CA ILE A 167 -24.44 11.83 -21.14
C ILE A 167 -24.85 12.86 -22.19
N ALA A 168 -24.04 13.88 -22.46
CA ALA A 168 -24.34 14.86 -23.49
C ALA A 168 -24.44 14.24 -24.91
N ILE A 169 -23.68 13.18 -25.17
CA ILE A 169 -23.62 12.50 -26.48
C ILE A 169 -24.61 11.33 -26.57
N HIS A 170 -24.80 10.59 -25.47
CA HIS A 170 -25.47 9.29 -25.45
C HIS A 170 -26.63 9.19 -24.44
N GLY A 171 -26.77 10.16 -23.53
CA GLY A 171 -27.88 10.23 -22.60
C GLY A 171 -29.21 10.40 -23.35
N GLU A 172 -30.26 9.75 -22.85
CA GLU A 172 -31.60 9.97 -23.39
C GLU A 172 -31.94 11.46 -23.28
N ARG A 173 -32.44 12.02 -24.37
CA ARG A 173 -32.88 13.41 -24.43
C ARG A 173 -34.07 13.54 -23.48
N VAL A 174 -33.87 14.21 -22.35
CA VAL A 174 -34.98 14.67 -21.51
C VAL A 174 -35.71 15.71 -22.35
N TYR A 175 -36.90 15.36 -22.84
CA TYR A 175 -37.81 16.34 -23.39
C TYR A 175 -38.30 17.16 -22.19
N ASP A 176 -37.99 18.45 -22.16
CA ASP A 176 -38.73 19.36 -21.27
C ASP A 176 -40.17 19.34 -21.78
N ASP A 177 -41.08 18.78 -20.98
CA ASP A 177 -42.52 18.75 -21.26
C ASP A 177 -43.17 20.16 -21.09
N GLU A 178 -42.43 21.25 -21.36
CA GLU A 178 -42.90 22.64 -21.25
C GLU A 178 -42.75 23.43 -22.56
N GLU A 179 -43.09 22.83 -23.70
CA GLU A 179 -43.51 23.56 -24.90
C GLU A 179 -44.82 22.97 -25.46
N ASP A 180 -45.90 23.10 -24.68
CA ASP A 180 -47.28 23.03 -25.18
C ASP A 180 -48.19 23.92 -24.30
N GLU A 181 -48.02 25.25 -24.41
CA GLU A 181 -49.10 26.25 -24.28
C GLU A 181 -48.75 27.60 -24.94
#